data_AF-A0A6P0RUA3-F1
#
_entry.id   AF-A0A6P0RUA3-F1
#
_cell.length_a   1.000
_cell.length_b   1.000
_cell.length_c   1.000
_cell.angle_alpha   90.00
_cell.angle_beta   90.00
_cell.angle_gamma   90.00
#
_symmetry.space_group_name_H-M   'P 1'
#
loop_
_entity.id
_entity.type
_entity.pdbx_description
1 polymer ?
#
loop_
_entity_poly.entity_id
_entity_poly.type
_entity_poly.pdbx_seq_one_letter_code
_entity_poly.pdbx_strand_id
1 'polypeptide(L)'
;FKPSGAQKIISILSQLAMIDEVIDPREKEFIQSFIDNWNINYSLDDSLIASQTKNNSVSLINLRKDVTDYLETSPPQKQVSELKDMLQTLINIDQEVSAKEKLIMGELDGLFSEYISQQPNPAKYHVVVVPQNERQVQVIMTSLPELARYEVAEGVAYNSSPFYSKDYANVISEGYRSLNLFSIVTFSLPNEIGSGILEHGATS
;
A
#
# COMPACT_ATOMS: atom_id res chain seq x y z
N PHE A 1 5.48 18.86 20.40
CA PHE A 1 4.36 17.90 20.32
C PHE A 1 4.92 16.58 19.82
N LYS A 2 4.66 15.44 20.48
CA LYS A 2 5.09 14.09 20.06
C LYS A 2 3.83 13.23 19.86
N PRO A 3 3.58 12.69 18.64
CA PRO A 3 2.40 11.87 18.40
C PRO A 3 2.52 10.50 19.09
N SER A 4 1.40 9.86 19.40
CA SER A 4 1.35 8.54 20.05
C SER A 4 1.97 7.43 19.18
N GLY A 5 2.07 7.64 17.87
CA GLY A 5 2.68 6.72 16.91
C GLY A 5 4.01 7.22 16.33
N ALA A 6 4.76 8.08 17.04
CA ALA A 6 5.93 8.76 16.48
C ALA A 6 6.97 7.82 15.83
N GLN A 7 7.24 6.65 16.44
CA GLN A 7 8.16 5.67 15.86
C GLN A 7 7.64 5.05 14.55
N LYS A 8 6.33 4.77 14.45
CA LYS A 8 5.70 4.30 13.21
C LYS A 8 5.77 5.38 12.12
N ILE A 9 5.51 6.64 12.49
CA ILE A 9 5.62 7.78 11.57
C ILE A 9 7.04 7.90 11.01
N ILE A 10 8.07 7.84 11.85
CA ILE A 10 9.47 7.87 11.38
C ILE A 10 9.78 6.67 10.46
N SER A 11 9.28 5.48 10.77
CA SER A 11 9.46 4.30 9.91
C SER A 11 8.84 4.50 8.52
N ILE A 12 7.64 5.07 8.47
CA ILE A 12 6.91 5.36 7.22
C ILE A 12 7.67 6.42 6.41
N LEU A 13 8.10 7.53 7.04
CA LEU A 13 8.88 8.58 6.39
C LEU A 13 10.19 8.02 5.83
N SER A 14 10.90 7.22 6.61
CA SER A 14 12.17 6.61 6.19
C SER A 14 11.96 5.65 5.02
N GLN A 15 10.89 4.87 5.00
CA GLN A 15 10.57 4.00 3.86
C GLN A 15 10.23 4.77 2.59
N LEU A 16 9.51 5.90 2.72
CA LEU A 16 9.18 6.74 1.56
C LEU A 16 10.44 7.37 0.95
N ALA A 17 11.30 7.98 1.77
CA ALA A 17 12.58 8.56 1.32
C ALA A 17 13.55 7.52 0.71
N MET A 18 13.27 6.23 0.89
CA MET A 18 14.08 5.15 0.35
C MET A 18 13.45 4.44 -0.84
N ILE A 19 12.29 4.90 -1.31
CA ILE A 19 11.53 4.18 -2.34
C ILE A 19 12.31 4.09 -3.67
N ASP A 20 13.19 5.06 -3.92
CA ASP A 20 14.07 5.10 -5.08
C ASP A 20 15.51 4.60 -4.80
N GLU A 21 15.72 3.91 -3.68
CA GLU A 21 17.01 3.33 -3.25
C GLU A 21 18.13 4.36 -2.99
N VAL A 22 17.86 5.65 -3.20
CA VAL A 22 18.75 6.78 -2.95
C VAL A 22 17.99 7.78 -2.10
N ILE A 23 18.58 8.18 -0.97
CA ILE A 23 18.05 9.23 -0.09
C ILE A 23 18.83 10.52 -0.30
N ASP A 24 18.14 11.63 -0.55
CA ASP A 24 18.76 12.96 -0.64
C ASP A 24 19.16 13.45 0.77
N PRO A 25 20.31 14.13 0.93
CA PRO A 25 20.71 14.69 2.22
C PRO A 25 19.64 15.57 2.89
N ARG A 26 18.82 16.29 2.11
CA ARG A 26 17.74 17.15 2.60
C ARG A 26 16.57 16.34 3.15
N GLU A 27 16.23 15.20 2.53
CA GLU A 27 15.23 14.26 3.06
C GLU A 27 15.69 13.66 4.38
N LYS A 28 16.97 13.23 4.43
CA LYS A 28 17.59 12.71 5.65
C LYS A 28 17.55 13.75 6.77
N GLU A 29 17.94 14.99 6.49
CA GLU A 29 17.91 16.09 7.47
C GLU A 29 16.47 16.37 7.96
N PHE A 30 15.50 16.36 7.05
CA PHE A 30 14.09 16.54 7.38
C PHE A 30 13.59 15.47 8.35
N ILE A 31 13.83 14.19 8.06
CA ILE A 31 13.43 13.09 8.95
C ILE A 31 14.18 13.17 10.28
N GLN A 32 15.48 13.46 10.25
CA GLN A 32 16.30 13.60 11.47
C GLN A 32 15.75 14.68 12.39
N SER A 33 15.27 15.80 11.84
CA SER A 33 14.65 16.86 12.64
C SER A 33 13.48 16.36 13.49
N PHE A 34 12.68 15.42 13.00
CA PHE A 34 11.57 14.83 13.76
C PHE A 34 12.07 13.82 14.80
N ILE A 35 13.07 13.01 14.46
CA ILE A 35 13.71 12.06 15.39
C ILE A 35 14.23 12.81 16.62
N ASP A 36 14.97 13.90 16.38
CA ASP A 36 15.57 14.73 17.41
C ASP A 36 14.50 15.45 18.23
N ASN A 37 13.55 16.11 17.56
CA ASN A 37 12.48 16.86 18.22
C ASN A 37 11.56 15.98 19.06
N TRP A 38 11.37 14.72 18.66
CA TRP A 38 10.54 13.76 19.39
C TRP A 38 11.33 12.87 20.35
N ASN A 39 12.65 13.05 20.43
CA ASN A 39 13.58 12.26 21.23
C ASN A 39 13.30 10.76 21.06
N ILE A 40 13.34 10.30 19.81
CA ILE A 40 13.11 8.90 19.46
C ILE A 40 14.45 8.20 19.35
N ASN A 41 14.59 7.06 20.01
CA ASN A 41 15.72 6.17 19.80
C ASN A 41 15.53 5.42 18.46
N TYR A 42 15.90 6.08 17.36
CA TYR A 42 15.81 5.55 16.00
C TYR A 42 17.10 5.88 15.25
N SER A 43 17.75 4.86 14.70
CA SER A 43 18.92 5.02 13.85
C SER A 43 18.47 4.98 12.40
N LEU A 44 18.53 6.14 11.74
CA LEU A 44 18.18 6.23 10.33
C LEU A 44 19.16 5.41 9.49
N ASP A 45 20.45 5.42 9.83
CA ASP A 45 21.48 4.65 9.12
C ASP A 45 21.26 3.12 9.19
N ASP A 46 20.80 2.58 10.32
CA ASP A 46 20.47 1.15 10.42
C ASP A 46 19.27 0.79 9.53
N SER A 47 18.29 1.69 9.41
CA SER A 47 17.15 1.51 8.51
C SER A 47 17.57 1.55 7.04
N LEU A 48 18.53 2.41 6.68
CA LEU A 48 19.09 2.51 5.33
C LEU A 48 19.80 1.21 4.91
N ILE A 49 20.55 0.60 5.84
CA ILE A 49 21.27 -0.66 5.58
C ILE A 49 20.28 -1.81 5.37
N ALA A 50 19.19 -1.87 6.15
CA ALA A 50 18.21 -2.95 6.07
C ALA A 50 17.40 -2.96 4.76
N SER A 51 17.15 -1.79 4.17
CA SER A 51 16.31 -1.61 2.98
C SER A 51 17.04 -1.81 1.65
N GLN A 52 18.37 -1.63 1.58
CA GLN A 52 19.19 -1.92 0.38
C GLN A 52 19.11 -3.37 -0.13
N THR A 53 18.54 -4.27 0.66
CA THR A 53 18.41 -5.70 0.32
C THR A 53 17.04 -6.06 -0.28
N LYS A 54 16.12 -5.11 -0.41
CA LYS A 54 14.72 -5.37 -0.81
C LYS A 54 14.46 -5.03 -2.27
N ASN A 55 13.63 -5.85 -2.92
CA ASN A 55 13.12 -5.59 -4.27
C ASN A 55 12.14 -4.40 -4.26
N ASN A 56 12.11 -3.61 -5.33
CA ASN A 56 11.31 -2.40 -5.48
C ASN A 56 9.80 -2.59 -5.22
N SER A 57 9.21 -3.68 -5.71
CA SER A 57 7.79 -4.00 -5.44
C SER A 57 7.53 -4.32 -3.97
N VAL A 58 8.51 -4.93 -3.29
CA VAL A 58 8.44 -5.27 -1.86
C VAL A 58 8.50 -4.00 -1.01
N SER A 59 9.26 -2.99 -1.42
CA SER A 59 9.31 -1.69 -0.72
C SER A 59 7.97 -0.95 -0.77
N LEU A 60 7.30 -0.93 -1.93
CA LEU A 60 5.96 -0.33 -2.08
C LEU A 60 4.91 -1.01 -1.19
N ILE A 61 4.89 -2.36 -1.20
CA ILE A 61 3.96 -3.17 -0.40
C ILE A 61 4.17 -2.93 1.09
N ASN A 62 5.43 -2.91 1.55
CA ASN A 62 5.75 -2.71 2.96
C ASN A 62 5.35 -1.31 3.44
N LEU A 63 5.65 -0.26 2.66
CA LEU A 63 5.27 1.09 3.01
C LEU A 63 3.75 1.25 3.13
N ARG A 64 3.00 0.72 2.15
CA ARG A 64 1.54 0.70 2.22
C ARG A 64 1.05 -0.04 3.46
N LYS A 65 1.61 -1.22 3.74
CA LYS A 65 1.25 -2.02 4.91
C LYS A 65 1.51 -1.25 6.20
N ASP A 66 2.67 -0.62 6.36
CA ASP A 66 3.00 0.13 7.57
C ASP A 66 2.07 1.33 7.79
N VAL A 67 1.63 1.98 6.70
CA VAL A 67 0.59 3.02 6.78
C VAL A 67 -0.74 2.41 7.21
N THR A 68 -1.18 1.30 6.61
CA THR A 68 -2.41 0.59 7.03
C THR A 68 -2.34 0.20 8.51
N ASP A 69 -1.25 -0.44 8.95
CA ASP A 69 -1.01 -0.86 10.33
C ASP A 69 -0.94 0.35 11.29
N TYR A 70 -0.55 1.54 10.82
CA TYR A 70 -0.63 2.77 11.61
C TYR A 70 -2.08 3.26 11.74
N LEU A 71 -2.86 3.28 10.65
CA LEU A 71 -4.27 3.69 10.68
C LEU A 71 -5.14 2.74 11.52
N GLU A 72 -4.83 1.44 11.54
CA GLU A 72 -5.51 0.46 12.40
C GLU A 72 -5.32 0.73 13.90
N THR A 73 -4.26 1.46 14.30
CA THR A 73 -4.11 1.92 15.69
C THR A 73 -5.10 3.03 16.08
N SER A 74 -5.99 3.41 15.16
CA SER A 74 -7.00 4.44 15.34
C SER A 74 -6.43 5.80 15.78
N PRO A 75 -5.40 6.34 15.10
CA PRO A 75 -4.85 7.65 15.43
C PRO A 75 -5.89 8.76 15.23
N PRO A 76 -5.83 9.86 16.00
CA PRO A 76 -6.70 11.01 15.76
C PRO A 76 -6.58 11.52 14.32
N GLN A 77 -7.69 11.90 13.68
CA GLN A 77 -7.71 12.36 12.29
C GLN A 77 -6.69 13.47 12.02
N LYS A 78 -6.51 14.39 12.98
CA LYS A 78 -5.49 15.44 12.90
C LYS A 78 -4.07 14.90 12.72
N GLN A 79 -3.70 13.82 13.43
CA GLN A 79 -2.38 13.19 13.27
C GLN A 79 -2.23 12.55 11.88
N VAL A 80 -3.31 12.02 11.33
CA VAL A 80 -3.30 11.44 9.97
C VAL A 80 -3.15 12.53 8.91
N SER A 81 -3.84 13.66 9.06
CA SER A 81 -3.62 14.85 8.22
C SER A 81 -2.18 15.35 8.31
N GLU A 82 -1.64 15.48 9.52
CA GLU A 82 -0.24 15.90 9.74
C GLU A 82 0.75 14.91 9.10
N LEU A 83 0.53 13.60 9.21
CA LEU A 83 1.37 12.60 8.54
C LEU A 83 1.29 12.73 7.01
N LYS A 84 0.10 12.91 6.46
CA LYS A 84 -0.09 13.14 5.02
C LYS A 84 0.71 14.37 4.55
N ASP A 85 0.62 15.48 5.28
CA ASP A 85 1.34 16.71 4.97
C ASP A 85 2.87 16.51 5.08
N MET A 86 3.34 15.74 6.06
CA MET A 86 4.76 15.38 6.20
C MET A 86 5.27 14.55 5.02
N LEU A 87 4.51 13.54 4.56
CA LEU A 87 4.88 12.72 3.41
C LEU A 87 4.90 13.55 2.13
N GLN A 88 3.90 14.43 1.95
CA GLN A 88 3.88 15.35 0.82
C GLN A 88 5.07 16.31 0.86
N THR A 89 5.42 16.84 2.03
CA THR A 89 6.59 17.72 2.17
C THR A 89 7.87 16.97 1.83
N LEU A 90 8.03 15.75 2.36
CA LEU A 90 9.20 14.90 2.15
C LEU A 90 9.51 14.69 0.67
N ILE A 91 8.55 14.21 -0.13
CA ILE A 91 8.77 13.93 -1.57
C ILE A 91 8.96 15.18 -2.43
N ASN A 92 8.71 16.39 -1.89
CA ASN A 92 8.88 17.64 -2.63
C ASN A 92 10.11 18.43 -2.18
N ILE A 93 10.84 17.96 -1.17
CA ILE A 93 11.98 18.67 -0.59
C ILE A 93 13.09 18.88 -1.61
N ASP A 94 13.33 17.86 -2.44
CA ASP A 94 14.40 17.90 -3.42
C ASP A 94 14.02 18.60 -4.73
N GLN A 95 12.73 18.93 -4.89
CA GLN A 95 12.06 19.47 -6.08
C GLN A 95 11.96 18.49 -7.27
N GLU A 96 12.22 17.20 -7.07
CA GLU A 96 12.21 16.18 -8.11
C GLU A 96 11.37 14.96 -7.70
N VAL A 97 10.04 15.07 -7.84
CA VAL A 97 9.17 13.92 -7.51
C VAL A 97 9.28 12.81 -8.56
N SER A 98 9.79 11.65 -8.13
CA SER A 98 10.00 10.46 -8.95
C SER A 98 8.68 9.82 -9.40
N ALA A 99 8.77 8.90 -10.37
CA ALA A 99 7.60 8.11 -10.78
C ALA A 99 7.12 7.17 -9.66
N LYS A 100 8.03 6.62 -8.84
CA LYS A 100 7.67 5.71 -7.75
C LYS A 100 7.05 6.45 -6.59
N GLU A 101 7.55 7.63 -6.25
CA GLU A 101 6.97 8.49 -5.22
C GLU A 101 5.55 8.91 -5.59
N LYS A 102 5.32 9.34 -6.85
CA LYS A 102 3.97 9.64 -7.35
C LYS A 102 3.06 8.42 -7.26
N LEU A 103 3.56 7.26 -7.65
CA LEU A 103 2.81 6.00 -7.62
C LEU A 103 2.35 5.66 -6.20
N ILE A 104 3.26 5.64 -5.23
CA ILE A 104 2.91 5.31 -3.83
C ILE A 104 2.07 6.40 -3.20
N MET A 105 2.37 7.68 -3.43
CA MET A 105 1.61 8.79 -2.86
C MET A 105 0.15 8.76 -3.32
N GLY A 106 -0.11 8.42 -4.60
CA GLY A 106 -1.48 8.23 -5.10
C GLY A 106 -2.24 7.10 -4.39
N GLU A 107 -1.56 6.02 -4.01
CA GLU A 107 -2.18 4.94 -3.21
C GLU A 107 -2.43 5.38 -1.75
N LEU A 108 -1.45 6.04 -1.12
CA LEU A 108 -1.56 6.50 0.27
C LEU A 108 -2.62 7.61 0.42
N ASP A 109 -2.79 8.45 -0.59
CA ASP A 109 -3.81 9.50 -0.60
C ASP A 109 -5.22 8.93 -0.46
N GLY A 110 -5.49 7.80 -1.11
CA GLY A 110 -6.76 7.10 -0.97
C GLY A 110 -6.98 6.55 0.44
N LEU A 111 -5.95 5.93 1.03
CA LEU A 111 -5.97 5.43 2.41
C LEU A 111 -6.25 6.55 3.41
N PHE A 112 -5.53 7.67 3.32
CA PHE A 112 -5.73 8.81 4.20
C PHE A 112 -7.10 9.44 4.00
N SER A 113 -7.56 9.59 2.76
CA SER A 113 -8.86 10.21 2.47
C SER A 113 -10.02 9.39 3.01
N GLU A 114 -10.01 8.06 2.84
CA GLU A 114 -11.02 7.16 3.43
C GLU A 114 -10.99 7.23 4.96
N TYR A 115 -9.80 7.20 5.57
CA TYR A 115 -9.66 7.29 7.03
C TYR A 115 -10.15 8.63 7.60
N ILE A 116 -9.77 9.76 6.99
CA ILE A 116 -10.12 11.10 7.49
C ILE A 116 -11.62 11.38 7.25
N SER A 117 -12.15 11.04 6.08
CA SER A 117 -13.55 11.29 5.74
C SER A 117 -14.52 10.35 6.45
N GLN A 118 -14.05 9.18 6.92
CA GLN A 118 -14.89 8.11 7.46
C GLN A 118 -15.98 7.66 6.46
N GLN A 119 -15.75 7.88 5.17
CA GLN A 119 -16.64 7.47 4.08
C GLN A 119 -15.91 6.46 3.20
N PRO A 120 -16.59 5.37 2.78
CA PRO A 120 -15.99 4.41 1.86
C PRO A 120 -15.60 5.11 0.56
N ASN A 121 -14.35 4.92 0.11
CA ASN A 121 -13.98 5.35 -1.22
C ASN A 121 -14.57 4.36 -2.24
N PRO A 122 -15.42 4.79 -3.17
CA PRO A 122 -16.07 3.90 -4.14
C PRO A 122 -15.10 3.39 -5.21
N ALA A 123 -13.96 4.05 -5.42
CA ALA A 123 -12.97 3.65 -6.43
C ALA A 123 -11.91 2.75 -5.82
N LYS A 124 -12.18 1.44 -5.83
CA LYS A 124 -11.27 0.41 -5.32
C LYS A 124 -10.89 -0.55 -6.43
N TYR A 125 -9.59 -0.76 -6.60
CA TYR A 125 -9.02 -1.73 -7.53
C TYR A 125 -8.59 -2.98 -6.78
N HIS A 126 -8.79 -4.15 -7.37
CA HIS A 126 -8.34 -5.42 -6.83
C HIS A 126 -7.41 -6.08 -7.82
N VAL A 127 -6.40 -6.77 -7.30
CA VAL A 127 -5.61 -7.70 -8.11
C VAL A 127 -6.15 -9.10 -7.86
N VAL A 128 -6.64 -9.74 -8.92
CA VAL A 128 -7.12 -11.12 -8.91
C VAL A 128 -6.04 -12.02 -9.49
N VAL A 129 -5.77 -13.12 -8.82
CA VAL A 129 -4.81 -14.15 -9.21
C VAL A 129 -5.56 -15.47 -9.40
N VAL A 130 -5.36 -16.11 -10.56
CA VAL A 130 -6.00 -17.41 -10.88
C VAL A 130 -4.91 -18.45 -11.13
N PRO A 131 -4.65 -19.35 -10.15
CA PRO A 131 -3.67 -20.41 -10.35
C PRO A 131 -4.14 -21.39 -11.43
N GLN A 132 -3.20 -21.86 -12.23
CA GLN A 132 -3.40 -22.79 -13.33
C GLN A 132 -3.05 -24.23 -12.94
N ASN A 133 -2.42 -24.44 -11.79
CA ASN A 133 -2.01 -25.75 -11.27
C ASN A 133 -1.69 -25.69 -9.77
N GLU A 134 -1.60 -26.85 -9.12
CA GLU A 134 -1.26 -27.00 -7.69
C GLU A 134 0.06 -26.32 -7.29
N ARG A 135 1.06 -26.30 -8.17
CA ARG A 135 2.33 -25.63 -7.86
C ARG A 135 2.12 -24.13 -7.67
N GLN A 136 1.30 -23.50 -8.50
CA GLN A 136 0.97 -22.08 -8.35
C GLN A 136 0.13 -21.82 -7.09
N VAL A 137 -0.75 -22.73 -6.70
CA VAL A 137 -1.45 -22.66 -5.40
C VAL A 137 -0.43 -22.63 -4.25
N GLN A 138 0.57 -23.50 -4.27
CA GLN A 138 1.62 -23.52 -3.25
C GLN A 138 2.47 -22.24 -3.23
N VAL A 139 2.78 -21.69 -4.41
CA VAL A 139 3.50 -20.39 -4.51
C VAL A 139 2.69 -19.28 -3.84
N ILE A 140 1.38 -19.20 -4.10
CA ILE A 140 0.50 -18.21 -3.49
C ILE A 140 0.47 -18.39 -1.97
N MET A 141 0.21 -19.60 -1.48
CA MET A 141 0.13 -19.88 -0.03
C MET A 141 1.43 -19.57 0.72
N THR A 142 2.58 -19.77 0.07
CA THR A 142 3.89 -19.59 0.70
C THR A 142 4.37 -18.14 0.59
N SER A 143 4.16 -17.51 -0.56
CA SER A 143 4.80 -16.24 -0.92
C SER A 143 3.87 -15.03 -0.81
N LEU A 144 2.55 -15.26 -0.91
CA LEU A 144 1.51 -14.24 -0.93
C LEU A 144 0.38 -14.60 0.07
N PRO A 145 0.70 -14.87 1.35
CA PRO A 145 -0.28 -15.32 2.34
C PRO A 145 -1.37 -14.29 2.64
N GLU A 146 -1.18 -13.03 2.24
CA GLU A 146 -2.16 -11.95 2.38
C GLU A 146 -3.31 -12.03 1.38
N LEU A 147 -3.20 -12.83 0.32
CA LEU A 147 -4.27 -12.96 -0.67
C LEU A 147 -5.45 -13.78 -0.13
N ALA A 148 -6.65 -13.23 -0.26
CA ALA A 148 -7.88 -13.91 0.14
C ALA A 148 -8.28 -14.95 -0.91
N ARG A 149 -8.45 -16.21 -0.49
CA ARG A 149 -8.91 -17.32 -1.34
C ARG A 149 -10.43 -17.28 -1.49
N TYR A 150 -10.96 -17.46 -2.70
CA TYR A 150 -12.39 -17.64 -2.96
C TYR A 150 -12.64 -18.65 -4.10
N GLU A 151 -13.79 -19.32 -4.05
CA GLU A 151 -14.20 -20.27 -5.10
C GLU A 151 -14.76 -19.54 -6.32
N VAL A 152 -14.49 -20.07 -7.50
CA VAL A 152 -15.07 -19.64 -8.78
C VAL A 152 -15.70 -20.85 -9.49
N ALA A 153 -16.44 -20.61 -10.57
CA ALA A 153 -17.14 -21.68 -11.30
C ALA A 153 -16.22 -22.84 -11.72
N GLU A 154 -14.95 -22.55 -12.06
CA GLU A 154 -13.93 -23.55 -12.41
C GLU A 154 -12.71 -23.43 -11.50
N GLY A 155 -12.86 -23.84 -10.24
CA GLY A 155 -11.76 -23.95 -9.28
C GLY A 155 -11.66 -22.77 -8.33
N VAL A 156 -10.44 -22.28 -8.11
CA VAL A 156 -10.15 -21.28 -7.07
C VAL A 156 -9.49 -20.05 -7.66
N ALA A 157 -9.83 -18.88 -7.11
CA ALA A 157 -9.13 -17.64 -7.36
C ALA A 157 -8.72 -16.99 -6.03
N TYR A 158 -7.84 -16.00 -6.13
CA TYR A 158 -7.32 -15.24 -5.01
C TYR A 158 -7.42 -13.75 -5.31
N ASN A 159 -7.69 -12.92 -4.31
CA ASN A 159 -7.69 -11.47 -4.48
C ASN A 159 -6.90 -10.75 -3.40
N SER A 160 -6.32 -9.62 -3.79
CA SER A 160 -5.74 -8.67 -2.85
C SER A 160 -6.83 -7.93 -2.07
N SER A 161 -6.43 -7.31 -0.96
CA SER A 161 -7.15 -6.16 -0.41
C SER A 161 -7.31 -5.06 -1.49
N PRO A 162 -8.33 -4.19 -1.39
CA PRO A 162 -8.54 -3.12 -2.35
C PRO A 162 -7.39 -2.11 -2.33
N PHE A 163 -7.07 -1.57 -3.49
CA PHE A 163 -6.14 -0.47 -3.76
C PHE A 163 -6.90 0.77 -4.24
N TYR A 164 -6.35 1.95 -4.00
CA TYR A 164 -6.94 3.23 -4.41
C TYR A 164 -6.37 3.76 -5.72
N SER A 165 -5.20 3.27 -6.12
CA SER A 165 -4.55 3.61 -7.39
C SER A 165 -4.54 2.42 -8.34
N LYS A 166 -5.03 2.65 -9.57
CA LYS A 166 -4.97 1.64 -10.65
C LYS A 166 -3.52 1.31 -11.02
N ASP A 167 -2.67 2.32 -11.10
CA ASP A 167 -1.27 2.16 -11.46
C ASP A 167 -0.54 1.37 -10.37
N TYR A 168 -0.87 1.63 -9.10
CA TYR A 168 -0.35 0.84 -7.99
C TYR A 168 -0.78 -0.62 -8.11
N ALA A 169 -2.07 -0.88 -8.33
CA ALA A 169 -2.59 -2.23 -8.54
C ALA A 169 -1.94 -2.94 -9.74
N ASN A 170 -1.63 -2.21 -10.82
CA ASN A 170 -0.91 -2.77 -11.97
C ASN A 170 0.51 -3.21 -11.60
N VAL A 171 1.27 -2.40 -10.85
CA VAL A 171 2.62 -2.75 -10.39
C VAL A 171 2.58 -3.98 -9.46
N ILE A 172 1.59 -4.07 -8.57
CA ILE A 172 1.38 -5.27 -7.74
C ILE A 172 1.07 -6.50 -8.61
N SER A 173 0.18 -6.35 -9.59
CA SER A 173 -0.16 -7.41 -10.55
C SER A 173 1.06 -7.89 -11.34
N GLU A 174 1.92 -6.99 -11.80
CA GLU A 174 3.21 -7.31 -12.44
C GLU A 174 4.14 -8.08 -11.50
N GLY A 175 4.20 -7.68 -10.23
CA GLY A 175 4.89 -8.42 -9.17
C GLY A 175 4.45 -9.88 -9.09
N TYR A 176 3.14 -10.14 -9.08
CA TYR A 176 2.61 -11.50 -9.08
C TYR A 176 2.93 -12.25 -10.37
N ARG A 177 2.89 -11.58 -11.53
CA ARG A 177 3.27 -12.20 -12.81
C ARG A 177 4.74 -12.61 -12.86
N SER A 178 5.62 -11.88 -12.17
CA SER A 178 7.03 -12.27 -12.05
C SER A 178 7.24 -13.61 -11.30
N LEU A 179 6.25 -14.03 -10.51
CA LEU A 179 6.21 -15.35 -9.86
C LEU A 179 5.59 -16.45 -10.76
N ASN A 180 5.44 -16.19 -12.06
CA ASN A 180 4.74 -17.04 -13.03
C ASN A 180 3.27 -17.30 -12.67
N LEU A 181 2.60 -16.32 -12.05
CA LEU A 181 1.17 -16.37 -11.76
C LEU A 181 0.38 -15.57 -12.80
N PHE A 182 -0.79 -16.05 -13.19
CA PHE A 182 -1.73 -15.24 -13.96
C PHE A 182 -2.45 -14.26 -13.02
N SER A 183 -2.38 -12.97 -13.31
CA SER A 183 -3.05 -11.93 -12.51
C SER A 183 -3.62 -10.81 -13.38
N ILE A 184 -4.72 -10.20 -12.92
CA ILE A 184 -5.42 -9.08 -13.57
C ILE A 184 -5.87 -8.04 -12.55
N VAL A 185 -6.02 -6.79 -13.00
CA VAL A 185 -6.58 -5.70 -12.20
C VAL A 185 -8.05 -5.50 -12.55
N THR A 186 -8.92 -5.43 -11.54
CA THR A 186 -10.38 -5.23 -11.67
C THR A 186 -10.86 -4.14 -10.73
N PHE A 187 -12.00 -3.52 -11.03
CA PHE A 187 -12.65 -2.49 -10.20
C PHE A 187 -13.66 -3.08 -9.18
N SER A 188 -14.01 -4.36 -9.34
CA SER A 188 -14.88 -5.09 -8.42
C SER A 188 -14.50 -6.57 -8.42
N LEU A 189 -14.75 -7.24 -7.31
CA LEU A 189 -14.55 -8.68 -7.24
C LEU A 189 -15.65 -9.40 -8.04
N PRO A 190 -15.35 -10.54 -8.71
CA PRO A 190 -16.34 -11.26 -9.52
C PRO A 190 -17.64 -11.60 -8.78
N ASN A 191 -17.57 -11.83 -7.47
CA ASN A 191 -18.72 -12.18 -6.63
C ASN A 191 -19.68 -10.99 -6.39
N GLU A 192 -19.28 -9.76 -6.66
CA GLU A 192 -20.15 -8.57 -6.54
C GLU A 192 -20.93 -8.28 -7.82
N ILE A 193 -20.54 -8.88 -8.95
CA ILE A 193 -21.22 -8.70 -10.24
C ILE A 193 -22.51 -9.56 -10.30
N GLY A 194 -22.59 -10.63 -9.50
CA GLY A 194 -23.74 -11.55 -9.47
C GLY A 194 -24.97 -11.07 -8.68
N SER A 195 -24.83 -10.08 -7.80
CA SER A 195 -25.93 -9.60 -6.95
C SER A 195 -26.76 -8.46 -7.58
N GLY A 196 -26.33 -7.91 -8.71
CA GLY A 196 -26.96 -6.73 -9.33
C GLY A 196 -27.98 -7.00 -10.44
N ILE A 197 -28.26 -8.26 -10.81
CA ILE A 197 -29.07 -8.61 -12.01
C ILE A 197 -30.41 -9.30 -11.68
N LEU A 198 -30.78 -9.48 -10.41
CA LEU A 198 -32.02 -10.21 -10.04
C LEU A 198 -33.23 -9.36 -9.62
N GLU A 199 -33.21 -8.04 -9.82
CA GLU A 199 -34.42 -7.22 -9.68
C GLU A 199 -34.69 -6.44 -10.97
N HIS A 200 -35.36 -7.06 -11.94
CA HIS A 200 -36.30 -6.42 -12.88
C HIS A 200 -36.85 -7.49 -13.83
N GLY A 201 -37.82 -8.27 -13.34
CA GLY A 201 -38.43 -9.31 -14.16
C GLY A 201 -39.53 -10.12 -13.49
N ALA A 202 -40.44 -9.47 -12.74
CA ALA A 202 -41.69 -10.12 -12.34
C ALA A 202 -42.76 -9.07 -12.00
N THR A 203 -43.38 -8.50 -13.04
CA THR A 203 -44.81 -8.12 -12.94
C THR A 203 -45.48 -8.65 -14.21
N SER A 204 -46.38 -9.61 -14.02
CA SER A 204 -47.44 -10.00 -14.95
C SER A 204 -48.76 -9.86 -14.20
#